data_AF-A0A8T2KE25-F1
#
_entry.id   AF-A0A8T2KE25-F1
#
_cell.length_a   1.000
_cell.length_b   1.000
_cell.length_c   1.000
_cell.angle_alpha   90.00
_cell.angle_beta   90.00
_cell.angle_gamma   90.00
#
_symmetry.space_group_name_H-M   'P 1'
#
loop_
_entity.id
_entity.type
_entity.pdbx_description
1 polymer ?
#
loop_
_entity_poly.entity_id
_entity_poly.type
_entity_poly.pdbx_seq_one_letter_code
_entity_poly.pdbx_strand_id
1 'polypeptide(L)'
;MSAVPGLAAFCVKVWEPVLAKARRAVVFIDSPCAEVLHWCGGFEQLLCAGASNVKEFSSFESGDSQQPKALFVVSCPLRGRALEIIKDVVSQSSFQYCVVVTAVSPGEATEARNLCEHIEDKLCEWMGNMNFTAEVMWAPLLFAPLSPYLLLAPAFCNLFPLLPYQDLQALNRCRADKKRFPALGDVDIHSLPQELQLHLKNLVSCLNQFLEGIGVREECYSVGHLSRIIAAELANYPQARNRRKIAQHKASLVFIDRTLDLTGAVGHHGDNLVEKIVSVLPHLPGHTNDVMVNMEELTALKDCGELNGIVAPGCLAQPNNPAAQALWECILTMKQKEAVLEVRRHLVEAASREKIPIKMSMGRVTPEQLNTYVNLFKENGQALENHCGLLQIALATAQALKHPQCSKWDNFLAFERLVLQTTGKRELPAVLNQLYPMIKSHKERTDNDYTPEDIIVLLVYVYSVSGEFQVNNELEMTEAQVKKVLIQSLCDEPELSSPVQRMTETCIGI
;
A
#
# COMPACT_ATOMS: atom_id res chain seq x y z
N MET A 1 10.58 0.41 25.65
CA MET A 1 9.54 0.28 24.61
C MET A 1 8.25 -0.11 25.32
N SER A 2 7.23 0.73 25.28
CA SER A 2 5.86 0.31 25.66
C SER A 2 5.44 -0.80 24.70
N ALA A 3 4.79 -1.85 25.21
CA ALA A 3 4.26 -2.91 24.35
C ALA A 3 3.27 -2.30 23.34
N VAL A 4 3.48 -2.55 22.05
CA VAL A 4 2.52 -2.16 21.01
C VAL A 4 1.21 -2.90 21.29
N PRO A 5 0.06 -2.21 21.44
CA PRO A 5 -1.20 -2.86 21.74
C PRO A 5 -1.83 -3.47 20.46
N GLY A 6 -2.80 -4.35 20.66
CA GLY A 6 -3.62 -4.86 19.56
C GLY A 6 -2.90 -5.84 18.62
N LEU A 7 -3.34 -5.85 17.36
CA LEU A 7 -2.84 -6.77 16.32
C LEU A 7 -1.44 -6.38 15.83
N ALA A 8 -1.11 -5.08 15.88
CA ALA A 8 0.20 -4.55 15.49
C ALA A 8 1.37 -5.14 16.31
N ALA A 9 1.11 -5.58 17.54
CA ALA A 9 2.12 -6.23 18.39
C ALA A 9 2.78 -7.43 17.71
N PHE A 10 1.96 -8.25 17.04
CA PHE A 10 2.45 -9.41 16.32
C PHE A 10 3.30 -9.00 15.11
N CYS A 11 2.87 -7.98 14.36
CA CYS A 11 3.59 -7.45 13.19
C CYS A 11 5.01 -6.97 13.54
N VAL A 12 5.22 -6.41 14.74
CA VAL A 12 6.56 -6.03 15.21
C VAL A 12 7.35 -7.26 15.65
N LYS A 13 6.73 -8.16 16.41
CA LYS A 13 7.39 -9.36 16.97
C LYS A 13 7.95 -10.29 15.89
N VAL A 14 7.29 -10.41 14.74
CA VAL A 14 7.76 -11.31 13.65
C VAL A 14 9.10 -10.90 13.05
N TRP A 15 9.57 -9.68 13.29
CA TRP A 15 10.89 -9.21 12.88
C TRP A 15 12.03 -9.69 13.78
N GLU A 16 11.77 -10.06 15.04
CA GLU A 16 12.80 -10.54 15.97
C GLU A 16 13.75 -11.62 15.40
N PRO A 17 13.25 -12.73 14.81
CA PRO A 17 14.13 -13.75 14.21
C PRO A 17 14.90 -13.25 12.98
N VAL A 18 14.36 -12.28 12.24
CA VAL A 18 15.01 -11.66 11.07
C VAL A 18 16.15 -10.76 11.52
N LEU A 19 15.90 -9.89 12.51
CA LEU A 19 16.89 -9.01 13.11
C LEU A 19 18.05 -9.80 13.74
N ALA A 20 17.76 -10.95 14.36
CA ALA A 20 18.80 -11.84 14.89
C ALA A 20 19.82 -12.31 13.82
N LYS A 21 19.43 -12.32 12.54
CA LYS A 21 20.31 -12.68 11.42
C LYS A 21 21.03 -11.48 10.81
N ALA A 22 20.67 -10.23 11.14
CA ALA A 22 21.24 -9.03 10.53
C ALA A 22 22.69 -8.72 10.95
N ARG A 23 23.15 -9.22 12.10
CA ARG A 23 24.49 -8.92 12.62
C ARG A 23 25.60 -9.20 11.59
N ARG A 24 26.38 -8.15 11.27
CA ARG A 24 27.46 -8.08 10.28
C ARG A 24 27.06 -8.44 8.84
N ALA A 25 25.76 -8.43 8.53
CA ALA A 25 25.24 -8.75 7.21
C ALA A 25 25.01 -7.48 6.39
N VAL A 26 25.24 -7.58 5.09
CA VAL A 26 24.61 -6.69 4.11
C VAL A 26 23.20 -7.21 3.88
N VAL A 27 22.20 -6.37 4.14
CA VAL A 27 20.80 -6.75 4.02
C VAL A 27 20.30 -6.32 2.64
N PHE A 28 19.74 -7.24 1.88
CA PHE A 28 19.05 -6.96 0.61
C PHE A 28 17.56 -7.19 0.84
N ILE A 29 16.74 -6.15 0.67
CA ILE A 29 15.31 -6.20 1.00
C ILE A 29 14.46 -5.72 -0.17
N ASP A 30 13.37 -6.44 -0.45
CA ASP A 30 12.41 -6.02 -1.48
C ASP A 30 11.43 -4.97 -0.97
N SER A 31 10.81 -4.20 -1.87
CA SER A 31 9.97 -3.05 -1.51
C SER A 31 8.81 -3.42 -0.57
N PRO A 32 8.05 -4.52 -0.77
CA PRO A 32 6.98 -4.88 0.15
C PRO A 32 7.48 -5.21 1.57
N CYS A 33 8.59 -5.94 1.72
CA CYS A 33 9.15 -6.21 3.05
C CYS A 33 9.76 -4.93 3.67
N ALA A 34 10.36 -4.06 2.87
CA ALA A 34 10.88 -2.78 3.33
C ALA A 34 9.75 -1.88 3.86
N GLU A 35 8.60 -1.85 3.17
CA GLU A 35 7.42 -1.12 3.63
C GLU A 35 6.84 -1.73 4.92
N VAL A 36 6.79 -3.06 5.06
CA VAL A 36 6.40 -3.69 6.34
C VAL A 36 7.36 -3.30 7.47
N LEU A 37 8.67 -3.29 7.21
CA LEU A 37 9.68 -2.87 8.18
C LEU A 37 9.51 -1.39 8.56
N HIS A 38 9.24 -0.52 7.58
CA HIS A 38 9.01 0.91 7.75
C HIS A 38 7.95 1.21 8.81
N TRP A 39 6.84 0.46 8.82
CA TRP A 39 5.79 0.58 9.82
C TRP A 39 6.05 -0.19 11.13
N CYS A 40 7.04 -1.09 11.17
CA CYS A 40 7.39 -1.91 12.34
C CYS A 40 8.64 -1.43 13.11
N GLY A 41 9.16 -0.24 12.81
CA GLY A 41 10.32 0.37 13.48
C GLY A 41 11.42 0.86 12.54
N GLY A 42 11.25 0.61 11.25
CA GLY A 42 12.07 1.17 10.18
C GLY A 42 13.48 0.58 10.08
N PHE A 43 14.21 1.15 9.14
CA PHE A 43 15.58 0.76 8.80
C PHE A 43 16.55 0.79 10.00
N GLU A 44 16.33 1.68 10.97
CA GLU A 44 17.14 1.78 12.18
C GLU A 44 17.23 0.45 12.95
N GLN A 45 16.17 -0.36 12.95
CA GLN A 45 16.19 -1.67 13.61
C GLN A 45 17.25 -2.61 13.04
N LEU A 46 17.46 -2.60 11.71
CA LEU A 46 18.50 -3.41 11.07
C LEU A 46 19.89 -2.94 11.48
N LEU A 47 20.11 -1.62 11.53
CA LEU A 47 21.39 -1.05 11.98
C LEU A 47 21.67 -1.37 13.45
N CYS A 48 20.68 -1.21 14.34
CA CYS A 48 20.81 -1.57 15.75
C CYS A 48 21.05 -3.07 15.95
N ALA A 49 20.50 -3.92 15.08
CA ALA A 49 20.78 -5.36 15.06
C ALA A 49 22.18 -5.70 14.51
N GLY A 50 22.91 -4.70 14.01
CA GLY A 50 24.30 -4.79 13.56
C GLY A 50 24.46 -5.07 12.07
N ALA A 51 23.45 -4.78 11.24
CA ALA A 51 23.61 -4.78 9.78
C ALA A 51 24.75 -3.84 9.38
N SER A 52 25.60 -4.28 8.45
CA SER A 52 26.70 -3.44 7.94
C SER A 52 26.23 -2.47 6.87
N ASN A 53 25.19 -2.83 6.12
CA ASN A 53 24.56 -2.01 5.10
C ASN A 53 23.16 -2.57 4.79
N VAL A 54 22.29 -1.75 4.21
CA VAL A 54 21.00 -2.21 3.66
C VAL A 54 20.87 -1.67 2.24
N LYS A 55 20.50 -2.56 1.32
CA LYS A 55 20.44 -2.32 -0.12
C LYS A 55 19.12 -2.81 -0.68
N GLU A 56 18.74 -2.24 -1.81
CA GLU A 56 17.60 -2.73 -2.58
C GLU A 56 17.84 -4.17 -3.04
N PHE A 57 16.80 -4.99 -3.05
CA PHE A 57 16.83 -6.30 -3.66
C PHE A 57 16.85 -6.20 -5.19
N SER A 58 18.05 -6.11 -5.77
CA SER A 58 18.27 -5.83 -7.19
C SER A 58 19.53 -6.53 -7.72
N SER A 59 19.50 -7.02 -8.96
CA SER A 59 20.67 -7.64 -9.63
C SER A 59 21.85 -6.67 -9.85
N PHE A 60 21.61 -5.37 -9.69
CA PHE A 60 22.63 -4.32 -9.81
C PHE A 60 23.37 -4.03 -8.50
N GLU A 61 22.96 -4.67 -7.41
CA GLU A 61 23.58 -4.53 -6.10
C GLU A 61 24.52 -5.70 -5.79
N SER A 62 25.50 -5.45 -4.92
CA SER A 62 26.48 -6.46 -4.47
C SER A 62 27.04 -6.12 -3.09
N GLY A 63 27.68 -7.10 -2.45
CA GLY A 63 28.44 -6.90 -1.22
C GLY A 63 29.93 -6.74 -1.51
N ASP A 64 30.58 -5.94 -0.68
CA ASP A 64 32.01 -5.67 -0.76
C ASP A 64 32.87 -6.84 -0.25
N SER A 65 34.16 -6.85 -0.59
CA SER A 65 35.12 -7.87 -0.13
C SER A 65 35.25 -7.99 1.40
N GLN A 66 34.91 -6.95 2.15
CA GLN A 66 34.95 -6.92 3.63
C GLN A 66 33.63 -7.34 4.28
N GLN A 67 32.61 -7.68 3.47
CA GLN A 67 31.26 -8.01 3.91
C GLN A 67 30.99 -9.50 3.62
N PRO A 68 31.47 -10.44 4.46
CA PRO A 68 31.37 -11.88 4.16
C PRO A 68 29.97 -12.46 4.39
N LYS A 69 28.98 -11.65 4.81
CA LYS A 69 27.64 -12.12 5.16
C LYS A 69 26.55 -11.32 4.45
N ALA A 70 25.58 -12.03 3.89
CA ALA A 70 24.39 -11.45 3.29
C ALA A 70 23.12 -11.93 4.01
N LEU A 71 22.14 -11.04 4.10
CA LEU A 71 20.77 -11.35 4.54
C LEU A 71 19.80 -10.87 3.47
N PHE A 72 19.13 -11.78 2.78
CA PHE A 72 18.06 -11.46 1.84
C PHE A 72 16.71 -11.52 2.56
N VAL A 73 15.87 -10.50 2.42
CA VAL A 73 14.51 -10.47 2.99
C VAL A 73 13.53 -10.19 1.85
N VAL A 74 12.75 -11.19 1.48
CA VAL A 74 11.90 -11.14 0.27
C VAL A 74 10.46 -11.56 0.53
N SER A 75 9.52 -10.83 -0.05
CA SER A 75 8.08 -11.08 0.00
C SER A 75 7.60 -12.10 -1.05
N CYS A 76 8.43 -12.38 -2.05
CA CYS A 76 8.10 -13.25 -3.17
C CYS A 76 8.57 -14.71 -2.98
N PRO A 77 7.97 -15.66 -3.72
CA PRO A 77 8.42 -17.06 -3.69
C PRO A 77 9.85 -17.17 -4.24
N LEU A 78 10.66 -18.05 -3.65
CA LEU A 78 12.04 -18.30 -4.06
C LEU A 78 12.11 -19.12 -5.36
N ARG A 79 11.65 -18.53 -6.47
CA ARG A 79 11.67 -19.08 -7.82
C ARG A 79 11.71 -17.96 -8.88
N GLY A 80 12.10 -18.30 -10.11
CA GLY A 80 12.15 -17.33 -11.22
C GLY A 80 13.02 -16.12 -10.89
N ARG A 81 12.52 -14.91 -11.16
CA ARG A 81 13.23 -13.64 -10.98
C ARG A 81 13.87 -13.46 -9.60
N ALA A 82 13.22 -13.93 -8.53
CA ALA A 82 13.77 -13.80 -7.18
C ALA A 82 15.09 -14.58 -7.03
N LEU A 83 15.15 -15.81 -7.54
CA LEU A 83 16.39 -16.60 -7.51
C LEU A 83 17.46 -16.06 -8.46
N GLU A 84 17.05 -15.48 -9.60
CA GLU A 84 17.97 -14.82 -10.53
C GLU A 84 18.66 -13.63 -9.85
N ILE A 85 17.89 -12.76 -9.19
CA ILE A 85 18.45 -11.62 -8.43
C ILE A 85 19.39 -12.11 -7.33
N ILE A 86 18.98 -13.10 -6.52
CA ILE A 86 19.85 -13.65 -5.46
C ILE A 86 21.15 -14.20 -6.05
N LYS A 87 21.05 -14.96 -7.15
CA LYS A 87 22.22 -15.51 -7.82
C LYS A 87 23.15 -14.41 -8.32
N ASP A 88 22.62 -13.38 -8.97
CA ASP A 88 23.41 -12.26 -9.50
C ASP A 88 24.16 -11.54 -8.38
N VAL A 89 23.45 -11.20 -7.30
CA VAL A 89 24.03 -10.53 -6.12
C VAL A 89 25.11 -11.41 -5.48
N VAL A 90 24.82 -12.69 -5.23
CA VAL A 90 25.78 -13.62 -4.58
C VAL A 90 27.01 -13.82 -5.46
N SER A 91 26.83 -14.04 -6.76
CA SER A 91 27.93 -14.32 -7.70
C SER A 91 28.87 -13.12 -7.90
N GLN A 92 28.36 -11.89 -7.70
CA GLN A 92 29.14 -10.65 -7.79
C GLN A 92 29.80 -10.24 -6.47
N SER A 93 29.54 -10.99 -5.39
CA SER A 93 29.97 -10.64 -4.03
C SER A 93 30.98 -11.64 -3.48
N SER A 94 31.61 -11.32 -2.35
CA SER A 94 32.53 -12.22 -1.62
C SER A 94 31.90 -12.82 -0.37
N PHE A 95 30.64 -13.25 -0.46
CA PHE A 95 29.92 -13.83 0.69
C PHE A 95 30.43 -15.23 1.03
N GLN A 96 30.46 -15.52 2.32
CA GLN A 96 30.78 -16.83 2.93
C GLN A 96 29.61 -17.34 3.79
N TYR A 97 28.61 -16.47 4.03
CA TYR A 97 27.41 -16.79 4.78
C TYR A 97 26.22 -16.05 4.18
N CYS A 98 25.29 -16.78 3.56
CA CYS A 98 24.04 -16.23 3.05
C CYS A 98 22.85 -16.70 3.88
N VAL A 99 21.99 -15.78 4.29
CA VAL A 99 20.69 -16.09 4.90
C VAL A 99 19.61 -15.55 3.99
N VAL A 100 18.61 -16.37 3.66
CA VAL A 100 17.43 -15.95 2.90
C VAL A 100 16.21 -16.09 3.80
N VAL A 101 15.56 -14.97 4.08
CA VAL A 101 14.27 -14.89 4.75
C VAL A 101 13.20 -14.66 3.69
N THR A 102 12.25 -15.58 3.57
CA THR A 102 11.09 -15.41 2.69
C THR A 102 9.81 -15.21 3.50
N ALA A 103 8.94 -14.30 3.04
CA ALA A 103 7.58 -14.14 3.57
C ALA A 103 6.63 -15.24 3.09
N VAL A 104 7.01 -15.98 2.04
CA VAL A 104 6.20 -17.04 1.45
C VAL A 104 6.43 -18.34 2.19
N SER A 105 5.35 -18.87 2.79
CA SER A 105 5.43 -20.15 3.47
C SER A 105 5.84 -21.25 2.49
N PRO A 106 6.84 -22.07 2.85
CA PRO A 106 7.37 -23.10 1.98
C PRO A 106 6.43 -24.32 1.81
N GLY A 107 5.20 -24.26 2.33
CA GLY A 107 4.19 -25.31 2.16
C GLY A 107 4.26 -26.37 3.27
N GLU A 108 3.94 -27.62 2.95
CA GLU A 108 3.99 -28.73 3.91
C GLU A 108 5.42 -28.95 4.44
N ALA A 109 5.56 -29.35 5.71
CA ALA A 109 6.85 -29.37 6.39
C ALA A 109 7.96 -30.16 5.67
N THR A 110 7.61 -31.26 4.98
CA THR A 110 8.55 -32.09 4.23
C THR A 110 8.96 -31.43 2.91
N GLU A 111 8.00 -30.94 2.13
CA GLU A 111 8.28 -30.23 0.87
C GLU A 111 9.06 -28.94 1.13
N ALA A 112 8.70 -28.25 2.22
CA ALA A 112 9.37 -27.06 2.69
C ALA A 112 10.84 -27.32 3.03
N ARG A 113 11.13 -28.40 3.75
CA ARG A 113 12.50 -28.76 4.12
C ARG A 113 13.33 -29.05 2.87
N ASN A 114 12.80 -29.87 1.96
CA ASN A 114 13.50 -30.19 0.71
C ASN A 114 13.76 -28.95 -0.14
N LEU A 115 12.82 -27.99 -0.17
CA LEU A 115 12.98 -26.73 -0.89
C LEU A 115 14.05 -25.85 -0.24
N CYS A 116 14.04 -25.72 1.09
CA CYS A 116 15.06 -24.97 1.82
C CYS A 116 16.45 -25.57 1.59
N GLU A 117 16.62 -26.87 1.80
CA GLU A 117 17.89 -27.58 1.60
C GLU A 117 18.41 -27.39 0.15
N HIS A 118 17.53 -27.51 -0.84
CA HIS A 118 17.90 -27.29 -2.25
C HIS A 118 18.34 -25.86 -2.55
N ILE A 119 17.73 -24.86 -1.91
CA ILE A 119 18.12 -23.46 -2.08
C ILE A 119 19.43 -23.17 -1.32
N GLU A 120 19.63 -23.78 -0.14
CA GLU A 120 20.88 -23.70 0.63
C GLU A 120 22.05 -24.26 -0.18
N ASP A 121 21.89 -25.42 -0.81
CA ASP A 121 22.90 -26.01 -1.70
C ASP A 121 23.25 -25.08 -2.86
N LYS A 122 22.24 -24.48 -3.50
CA LYS A 122 22.45 -23.51 -4.59
C LYS A 122 23.17 -22.25 -4.13
N LEU A 123 22.86 -21.73 -2.95
CA LEU A 123 23.56 -20.57 -2.39
C LEU A 123 25.05 -20.89 -2.18
N CYS A 124 25.35 -22.07 -1.63
CA CYS A 124 26.72 -22.55 -1.47
C CYS A 124 27.45 -22.73 -2.81
N GLU A 125 26.75 -23.25 -3.83
CA GLU A 125 27.26 -23.33 -5.20
C GLU A 125 27.59 -21.93 -5.77
N TRP A 126 26.67 -20.96 -5.62
CA TRP A 126 26.87 -19.60 -6.15
C TRP A 126 27.95 -18.82 -5.40
N MET A 127 28.13 -19.05 -4.10
CA MET A 127 29.27 -18.51 -3.36
C MET A 127 30.61 -19.19 -3.74
N GLY A 128 30.57 -20.28 -4.52
CA GLY A 128 31.74 -20.97 -5.04
C GLY A 128 32.41 -21.95 -4.07
N ASN A 129 31.80 -22.25 -2.92
CA ASN A 129 32.36 -23.18 -1.94
C ASN A 129 31.27 -23.85 -1.09
N MET A 130 31.17 -25.18 -1.19
CA MET A 130 30.21 -25.98 -0.43
C MET A 130 30.46 -26.02 1.09
N ASN A 131 31.60 -25.51 1.57
CA ASN A 131 31.89 -25.38 3.00
C ASN A 131 31.38 -24.05 3.59
N PHE A 132 30.85 -23.15 2.76
CA PHE A 132 30.21 -21.94 3.23
C PHE A 132 28.84 -22.22 3.83
N THR A 133 28.29 -21.23 4.53
CA THR A 133 27.02 -21.40 5.25
C THR A 133 25.89 -20.76 4.46
N ALA A 134 24.84 -21.54 4.21
CA ALA A 134 23.58 -21.03 3.69
C ALA A 134 22.45 -21.40 4.65
N GLU A 135 21.51 -20.49 4.85
CA GLU A 135 20.31 -20.76 5.64
C GLU A 135 19.10 -20.16 4.94
N VAL A 136 18.03 -20.94 4.82
CA VAL A 136 16.74 -20.47 4.32
C VAL A 136 15.71 -20.57 5.43
N MET A 137 15.13 -19.43 5.79
CA MET A 137 14.11 -19.36 6.82
C MET A 137 12.88 -18.62 6.34
N TRP A 138 11.77 -18.91 6.99
CA TRP A 138 10.49 -18.29 6.71
C TRP A 138 10.08 -17.39 7.88
N ALA A 139 9.52 -16.21 7.57
CA ALA A 139 8.95 -15.28 8.55
C ALA A 139 7.67 -14.63 7.99
N PRO A 140 6.56 -14.53 8.74
CA PRO A 140 5.29 -14.00 8.24
C PRO A 140 5.28 -12.45 8.14
N LEU A 141 6.13 -11.90 7.28
CA LEU A 141 6.29 -10.46 7.03
C LEU A 141 5.16 -9.92 6.12
N LEU A 142 3.91 -10.11 6.55
CA LEU A 142 2.71 -9.82 5.74
C LEU A 142 2.20 -8.38 5.90
N PHE A 143 2.10 -7.92 7.14
CA PHE A 143 1.28 -6.76 7.49
C PHE A 143 2.09 -5.57 7.95
N ALA A 144 1.85 -4.41 7.33
CA ALA A 144 2.26 -3.09 7.79
C ALA A 144 1.18 -2.52 8.74
N PRO A 145 1.48 -2.31 10.04
CA PRO A 145 0.51 -1.79 10.99
C PRO A 145 0.43 -0.26 10.96
N LEU A 146 -0.60 0.29 10.33
CA LEU A 146 -0.87 1.74 10.34
C LEU A 146 -1.42 2.20 11.69
N SER A 147 -2.13 1.32 12.40
CA SER A 147 -2.60 1.53 13.77
C SER A 147 -2.70 0.17 14.48
N PRO A 148 -3.00 0.13 15.79
CA PRO A 148 -3.15 -1.12 16.53
C PRO A 148 -4.14 -2.14 15.93
N TYR A 149 -5.11 -1.67 15.13
CA TYR A 149 -6.16 -2.49 14.54
C TYR A 149 -6.36 -2.30 13.02
N LEU A 150 -5.57 -1.44 12.37
CA LEU A 150 -5.56 -1.27 10.92
C LEU A 150 -4.24 -1.80 10.37
N LEU A 151 -4.32 -2.93 9.67
CA LEU A 151 -3.19 -3.61 9.05
C LEU A 151 -3.35 -3.60 7.53
N LEU A 152 -2.31 -3.21 6.82
CA LEU A 152 -2.26 -3.26 5.35
C LEU A 152 -1.28 -4.34 4.90
N ALA A 153 -1.48 -4.89 3.70
CA ALA A 153 -0.67 -5.99 3.17
C ALA A 153 0.06 -5.54 1.88
N PRO A 154 1.21 -4.85 1.97
CA PRO A 154 1.91 -4.28 0.82
C PRO A 154 2.18 -5.28 -0.32
N ALA A 155 2.54 -6.52 0.01
CA ALA A 155 2.81 -7.56 -0.98
C ALA A 155 1.58 -7.97 -1.82
N PHE A 156 0.38 -7.56 -1.40
CA PHE A 156 -0.91 -7.86 -2.02
C PHE A 156 -1.60 -6.59 -2.56
N CYS A 157 -0.89 -5.47 -2.71
CA CYS A 157 -1.45 -4.19 -3.17
C CYS A 157 -2.12 -4.26 -4.55
N ASN A 158 -1.68 -5.20 -5.41
CA ASN A 158 -2.23 -5.42 -6.75
C ASN A 158 -3.33 -6.50 -6.80
N LEU A 159 -3.67 -7.12 -5.66
CA LEU A 159 -4.72 -8.13 -5.61
C LEU A 159 -6.10 -7.46 -5.67
N PHE A 160 -6.81 -7.65 -6.78
CA PHE A 160 -8.16 -7.13 -6.99
C PHE A 160 -9.17 -8.26 -7.24
N PRO A 161 -10.44 -8.16 -6.80
CA PRO A 161 -11.46 -9.16 -7.09
C PRO A 161 -11.71 -9.37 -8.58
N LEU A 162 -12.09 -10.59 -8.95
CA LEU A 162 -12.41 -10.94 -10.34
C LEU A 162 -13.61 -10.14 -10.86
N LEU A 163 -13.48 -9.59 -12.07
CA LEU A 163 -14.54 -8.86 -12.76
C LEU A 163 -15.49 -9.82 -13.49
N PRO A 164 -16.83 -9.72 -13.28
CA PRO A 164 -17.82 -10.66 -13.82
C PRO A 164 -17.81 -10.87 -15.33
N TYR A 165 -17.40 -9.87 -16.11
CA TYR A 165 -17.41 -9.94 -17.57
C TYR A 165 -16.04 -10.33 -18.13
N GLN A 166 -15.02 -9.49 -17.90
CA GLN A 166 -13.70 -9.64 -18.53
C GLN A 166 -12.99 -10.91 -18.06
N ASP A 167 -12.89 -11.13 -16.75
CA ASP A 167 -12.12 -12.25 -16.21
C ASP A 167 -12.84 -13.58 -16.44
N LEU A 168 -14.17 -13.61 -16.32
CA LEU A 168 -14.95 -14.81 -16.63
C LEU A 168 -14.80 -15.22 -18.10
N GLN A 169 -14.78 -14.25 -19.03
CA GLN A 169 -14.51 -14.53 -20.43
C GLN A 169 -13.09 -15.06 -20.65
N ALA A 170 -12.09 -14.44 -20.04
CA ALA A 170 -10.70 -14.89 -20.14
C ALA A 170 -10.55 -16.34 -19.64
N LEU A 171 -11.11 -16.65 -18.47
CA LEU A 171 -11.13 -18.00 -17.91
C LEU A 171 -11.82 -19.02 -18.84
N ASN A 172 -12.94 -18.64 -19.45
CA ASN A 172 -13.68 -19.51 -20.36
C ASN A 172 -12.97 -19.72 -21.71
N ARG A 173 -12.20 -18.74 -22.20
CA ARG A 173 -11.37 -18.89 -23.40
C ARG A 173 -10.29 -19.95 -23.21
N CYS A 174 -9.71 -20.03 -22.00
CA CYS A 174 -8.73 -21.06 -21.64
C CYS A 174 -9.34 -22.48 -21.44
N ARG A 175 -10.65 -22.65 -21.63
CA ARG A 175 -11.40 -23.89 -21.38
C ARG A 175 -12.10 -24.41 -22.65
N ALA A 176 -11.37 -24.51 -23.77
CA ALA A 176 -11.94 -24.99 -25.03
C ALA A 176 -12.55 -26.42 -24.91
N ASP A 177 -11.87 -27.32 -24.20
CA ASP A 177 -12.27 -28.73 -24.05
C ASP A 177 -13.00 -29.04 -22.74
N LYS A 178 -13.28 -28.02 -21.92
CA LYS A 178 -13.94 -28.17 -20.61
C LYS A 178 -15.27 -27.41 -20.60
N LYS A 179 -16.16 -27.81 -19.69
CA LYS A 179 -17.38 -27.05 -19.44
C LYS A 179 -17.01 -25.60 -19.04
N ARG A 180 -17.61 -24.65 -19.74
CA ARG A 180 -17.52 -23.22 -19.45
C ARG A 180 -18.26 -22.88 -18.16
N PHE A 181 -17.76 -21.89 -17.44
CA PHE A 181 -18.41 -21.33 -16.27
C PHE A 181 -19.54 -20.38 -16.69
N PRO A 182 -20.77 -20.59 -16.20
CA PRO A 182 -21.87 -19.66 -16.46
C PRO A 182 -21.77 -18.39 -15.60
N ALA A 183 -21.18 -18.45 -14.41
CA ALA A 183 -20.92 -17.29 -13.56
C ALA A 183 -19.59 -17.42 -12.77
N LEU A 184 -19.10 -16.32 -12.22
CA LEU A 184 -17.96 -16.32 -11.30
C LEU A 184 -18.22 -17.12 -10.00
N GLY A 185 -19.49 -17.33 -9.65
CA GLY A 185 -19.88 -18.20 -8.53
C GLY A 185 -19.43 -19.65 -8.70
N ASP A 186 -19.25 -20.11 -9.95
CA ASP A 186 -18.86 -21.49 -10.28
C ASP A 186 -17.34 -21.67 -10.39
N VAL A 187 -16.57 -20.59 -10.30
CA VAL A 187 -15.11 -20.63 -10.38
C VAL A 187 -14.53 -21.12 -9.06
N ASP A 188 -13.63 -22.10 -9.14
CA ASP A 188 -12.82 -22.61 -8.03
C ASP A 188 -11.36 -22.16 -8.15
N ILE A 189 -10.57 -22.38 -7.09
CA ILE A 189 -9.15 -21.99 -7.10
C ILE A 189 -8.37 -22.69 -8.21
N HIS A 190 -8.66 -23.96 -8.50
CA HIS A 190 -7.92 -24.76 -9.48
C HIS A 190 -8.12 -24.27 -10.92
N SER A 191 -9.17 -23.48 -11.14
CA SER A 191 -9.51 -22.91 -12.43
C SER A 191 -8.89 -21.54 -12.67
N LEU A 192 -8.29 -20.92 -11.65
CA LEU A 192 -7.59 -19.63 -11.77
C LEU A 192 -6.23 -19.79 -12.46
N PRO A 193 -5.64 -18.71 -13.01
CA PRO A 193 -4.26 -18.72 -13.48
C PRO A 193 -3.27 -19.15 -12.39
N GLN A 194 -2.22 -19.87 -12.74
CA GLN A 194 -1.27 -20.46 -11.77
C GLN A 194 -0.62 -19.40 -10.87
N GLU A 195 -0.33 -18.21 -11.40
CA GLU A 195 0.24 -17.11 -10.63
C GLU A 195 -0.73 -16.60 -9.56
N LEU A 196 -2.01 -16.39 -9.92
CA LEU A 196 -3.05 -15.99 -8.98
C LEU A 196 -3.30 -17.09 -7.95
N GLN A 197 -3.31 -18.37 -8.34
CA GLN A 197 -3.41 -19.48 -7.39
C GLN A 197 -2.30 -19.43 -6.33
N LEU A 198 -1.05 -19.20 -6.76
CA LEU A 198 0.06 -19.10 -5.83
C LEU A 198 -0.09 -17.89 -4.91
N HIS A 199 -0.46 -16.74 -5.47
CA HIS A 199 -0.65 -15.51 -4.71
C HIS A 199 -1.73 -15.70 -3.61
N LEU A 200 -2.88 -16.30 -3.95
CA LEU A 200 -3.94 -16.57 -2.97
C LEU A 200 -3.51 -17.60 -1.91
N LYS A 201 -2.78 -18.65 -2.30
CA LYS A 201 -2.26 -19.65 -1.36
C LYS A 201 -1.25 -19.03 -0.38
N ASN A 202 -0.42 -18.11 -0.86
CA ASN A 202 0.51 -17.36 -0.02
C ASN A 202 -0.26 -16.49 0.98
N LEU A 203 -1.28 -15.76 0.53
CA LEU A 203 -2.15 -14.97 1.42
C LEU A 203 -2.76 -15.85 2.51
N VAL A 204 -3.35 -16.99 2.13
CA VAL A 204 -3.98 -17.93 3.09
C VAL A 204 -2.97 -18.46 4.10
N SER A 205 -1.76 -18.79 3.67
CA SER A 205 -0.72 -19.27 4.58
C SER A 205 -0.28 -18.18 5.57
N CYS A 206 -0.07 -16.95 5.08
CA CYS A 206 0.29 -15.82 5.93
C CYS A 206 -0.85 -15.45 6.90
N LEU A 207 -2.12 -15.50 6.46
CA LEU A 207 -3.29 -15.31 7.34
C LEU A 207 -3.37 -16.39 8.41
N ASN A 208 -3.12 -17.66 8.06
CA ASN A 208 -3.09 -18.74 9.05
C ASN A 208 -2.05 -18.48 10.15
N GLN A 209 -0.88 -18.00 9.76
CA GLN A 209 0.24 -17.72 10.68
C GLN A 209 -0.02 -16.48 11.53
N PHE A 210 -0.63 -15.45 10.95
CA PHE A 210 -1.13 -14.31 11.70
C PHE A 210 -2.13 -14.74 12.77
N LEU A 211 -3.13 -15.55 12.40
CA LEU A 211 -4.13 -16.08 13.34
C LEU A 211 -3.51 -16.97 14.43
N GLU A 212 -2.42 -17.68 14.12
CA GLU A 212 -1.64 -18.46 15.10
C GLU A 212 -0.99 -17.52 16.12
N GLY A 213 -0.32 -16.50 15.61
CA GLY A 213 0.39 -15.50 16.39
C GLY A 213 -0.49 -14.77 17.39
N ILE A 214 -1.73 -14.47 17.02
CA ILE A 214 -2.71 -13.82 17.90
C ILE A 214 -3.57 -14.81 18.70
N GLY A 215 -3.33 -16.13 18.57
CA GLY A 215 -3.99 -17.16 19.38
C GLY A 215 -5.48 -17.35 19.07
N VAL A 216 -5.90 -17.09 17.83
CA VAL A 216 -7.31 -17.07 17.42
C VAL A 216 -7.68 -18.27 16.55
N ARG A 217 -8.85 -18.85 16.82
CA ARG A 217 -9.61 -19.69 15.89
C ARG A 217 -10.65 -18.83 15.17
N GLU A 218 -10.59 -18.86 13.86
CA GLU A 218 -11.48 -18.13 12.97
C GLU A 218 -12.74 -18.94 12.61
N GLU A 219 -13.84 -18.22 12.41
CA GLU A 219 -15.02 -18.63 11.65
C GLU A 219 -15.11 -17.76 10.41
N CYS A 220 -14.94 -18.35 9.23
CA CYS A 220 -14.86 -17.61 7.97
C CYS A 220 -16.24 -17.29 7.40
N TYR A 221 -16.44 -16.03 7.02
CA TYR A 221 -17.56 -15.52 6.25
C TYR A 221 -17.02 -14.79 5.04
N SER A 222 -17.76 -14.80 3.94
CA SER A 222 -17.32 -14.13 2.70
C SER A 222 -18.49 -13.50 1.98
N VAL A 223 -18.27 -12.29 1.44
CA VAL A 223 -19.16 -11.62 0.50
C VAL A 223 -18.34 -11.26 -0.73
N GLY A 224 -18.69 -11.85 -1.87
CA GLY A 224 -17.92 -11.74 -3.11
C GLY A 224 -17.30 -13.06 -3.58
N HIS A 225 -16.97 -13.13 -4.87
CA HIS A 225 -16.51 -14.36 -5.51
C HIS A 225 -15.07 -14.71 -5.14
N LEU A 226 -14.15 -13.74 -5.12
CA LEU A 226 -12.76 -13.98 -4.76
C LEU A 226 -12.64 -14.24 -3.25
N SER A 227 -13.34 -13.44 -2.45
CA SER A 227 -13.48 -13.62 -1.01
C SER A 227 -13.97 -15.02 -0.63
N ARG A 228 -14.95 -15.57 -1.36
CA ARG A 228 -15.41 -16.96 -1.17
C ARG A 228 -14.30 -17.98 -1.40
N ILE A 229 -13.50 -17.80 -2.47
CA ILE A 229 -12.36 -18.68 -2.77
C ILE A 229 -11.33 -18.61 -1.63
N ILE A 230 -10.93 -17.41 -1.20
CA ILE A 230 -9.96 -17.22 -0.11
C ILE A 230 -10.48 -17.83 1.20
N ALA A 231 -11.75 -17.57 1.55
CA ALA A 231 -12.38 -18.10 2.76
C ALA A 231 -12.44 -19.63 2.75
N ALA A 232 -12.79 -20.24 1.61
CA ALA A 232 -12.83 -21.68 1.44
C ALA A 232 -11.44 -22.32 1.53
N GLU A 233 -10.43 -21.70 0.91
CA GLU A 233 -9.05 -22.16 1.01
C GLU A 233 -8.53 -22.08 2.45
N LEU A 234 -8.76 -20.96 3.15
CA LEU A 234 -8.38 -20.85 4.55
C LEU A 234 -9.10 -21.89 5.38
N ALA A 235 -10.43 -22.02 5.26
CA ALA A 235 -11.21 -23.00 6.01
C ALA A 235 -10.70 -24.44 5.83
N ASN A 236 -10.29 -24.80 4.60
CA ASN A 236 -9.76 -26.13 4.28
C ASN A 236 -8.24 -26.26 4.46
N TYR A 237 -7.54 -25.21 4.89
CA TYR A 237 -6.09 -25.19 5.00
C TYR A 237 -5.58 -26.26 6.00
N PRO A 238 -4.83 -27.28 5.55
CA PRO A 238 -4.49 -28.43 6.40
C PRO A 238 -3.69 -28.05 7.65
N GLN A 239 -2.77 -27.09 7.53
CA GLN A 239 -1.91 -26.66 8.64
C GLN A 239 -2.67 -25.88 9.72
N ALA A 240 -3.85 -25.33 9.39
CA ALA A 240 -4.70 -24.64 10.37
C ALA A 240 -5.38 -25.59 11.37
N ARG A 241 -5.45 -26.90 11.08
CA ARG A 241 -6.21 -27.87 11.88
C ARG A 241 -5.77 -27.92 13.34
N ASN A 242 -4.46 -27.96 13.59
CA ASN A 242 -3.92 -28.02 14.96
C ASN A 242 -4.10 -26.69 15.67
N ARG A 243 -3.74 -25.58 15.03
CA ARG A 243 -3.97 -24.21 15.54
C ARG A 243 -5.40 -24.01 16.02
N ARG A 244 -6.40 -24.37 15.19
CA ARG A 244 -7.83 -24.22 15.55
C ARG A 244 -8.26 -25.04 16.77
N LYS A 245 -7.58 -26.15 17.08
CA LYS A 245 -7.87 -26.96 18.27
C LYS A 245 -7.31 -26.34 19.55
N ILE A 246 -6.15 -25.70 19.46
CA ILE A 246 -5.40 -25.18 20.61
C ILE A 246 -5.61 -23.68 20.86
N ALA A 247 -6.17 -22.96 19.88
CA ALA A 247 -6.41 -21.52 19.98
C ALA A 247 -7.25 -21.16 21.21
N GLN A 248 -6.83 -20.10 21.90
CA GLN A 248 -7.44 -19.64 23.15
C GLN A 248 -8.68 -18.78 22.91
N HIS A 249 -8.72 -18.10 21.76
CA HIS A 249 -9.76 -17.15 21.42
C HIS A 249 -10.49 -17.55 20.13
N LYS A 250 -11.68 -17.00 19.93
CA LYS A 250 -12.47 -17.14 18.71
C LYS A 250 -12.68 -15.78 18.07
N ALA A 251 -12.70 -15.74 16.75
CA ALA A 251 -13.06 -14.54 15.99
C ALA A 251 -13.84 -14.91 14.73
N SER A 252 -14.74 -14.01 14.33
CA SER A 252 -15.34 -14.06 12.99
C SER A 252 -14.42 -13.32 12.02
N LEU A 253 -14.05 -13.97 10.92
CA LEU A 253 -13.27 -13.36 9.86
C LEU A 253 -14.16 -13.17 8.63
N VAL A 254 -14.38 -11.92 8.24
CA VAL A 254 -15.23 -11.56 7.11
C VAL A 254 -14.36 -11.09 5.94
N PHE A 255 -14.40 -11.83 4.84
CA PHE A 255 -13.76 -11.45 3.58
C PHE A 255 -14.77 -10.70 2.70
N ILE A 256 -14.40 -9.54 2.19
CA ILE A 256 -15.30 -8.69 1.39
C ILE A 256 -14.57 -8.29 0.10
N ASP A 257 -15.16 -8.60 -1.05
CA ASP A 257 -14.65 -8.13 -2.33
C ASP A 257 -14.93 -6.62 -2.47
N ARG A 258 -13.90 -5.83 -2.80
CA ARG A 258 -14.02 -4.38 -3.04
C ARG A 258 -15.05 -4.04 -4.12
N THR A 259 -15.29 -4.94 -5.08
CA THR A 259 -16.28 -4.77 -6.15
C THR A 259 -17.72 -4.63 -5.66
N LEU A 260 -18.01 -4.98 -4.41
CA LEU A 260 -19.32 -4.78 -3.79
C LEU A 260 -19.60 -3.32 -3.42
N ASP A 261 -18.57 -2.50 -3.30
CA ASP A 261 -18.72 -1.07 -3.08
C ASP A 261 -17.52 -0.37 -3.71
N LEU A 262 -17.57 -0.05 -4.99
CA LEU A 262 -16.52 0.80 -5.58
C LEU A 262 -16.74 2.27 -5.20
N THR A 263 -17.97 2.65 -4.84
CA THR A 263 -18.36 4.03 -4.53
C THR A 263 -17.56 4.61 -3.36
N GLY A 264 -17.33 3.82 -2.32
CA GLY A 264 -16.51 4.24 -1.17
C GLY A 264 -15.02 4.39 -1.48
N ALA A 265 -14.52 3.77 -2.56
CA ALA A 265 -13.11 3.87 -2.95
C ALA A 265 -12.82 5.05 -3.89
N VAL A 266 -13.81 5.48 -4.68
CA VAL A 266 -13.67 6.58 -5.66
C VAL A 266 -14.45 7.84 -5.29
N GLY A 267 -15.24 7.78 -4.22
CA GLY A 267 -16.08 8.89 -3.76
C GLY A 267 -15.32 9.88 -2.89
N HIS A 268 -15.73 11.14 -2.92
CA HIS A 268 -15.09 12.26 -2.22
C HIS A 268 -15.87 12.70 -0.97
N HIS A 269 -16.71 11.81 -0.41
CA HIS A 269 -17.59 12.08 0.75
C HIS A 269 -16.86 12.10 2.09
N GLY A 270 -15.62 11.64 2.12
CA GLY A 270 -14.82 11.59 3.33
C GLY A 270 -14.41 12.97 3.86
N ASP A 271 -14.52 13.14 5.18
CA ASP A 271 -14.11 14.36 5.90
C ASP A 271 -12.97 14.05 6.89
N ASN A 272 -12.12 13.08 6.55
CA ASN A 272 -10.97 12.68 7.37
C ASN A 272 -9.70 13.40 6.90
N LEU A 273 -8.84 13.84 7.83
CA LEU A 273 -7.60 14.53 7.46
C LEU A 273 -6.61 13.60 6.75
N VAL A 274 -6.45 12.36 7.24
CA VAL A 274 -5.51 11.38 6.68
C VAL A 274 -5.90 11.01 5.26
N GLU A 275 -7.20 10.83 4.99
CA GLU A 275 -7.69 10.61 3.63
C GLU A 275 -7.24 11.72 2.68
N LYS A 276 -7.42 13.00 3.07
CA LYS A 276 -6.95 14.13 2.26
C LYS A 276 -5.44 14.12 2.05
N ILE A 277 -4.67 13.80 3.08
CA ILE A 277 -3.21 13.70 2.99
C ILE A 277 -2.82 12.62 1.98
N VAL A 278 -3.35 11.41 2.12
CA VAL A 278 -2.99 10.25 1.29
C VAL A 278 -3.49 10.40 -0.15
N SER A 279 -4.59 11.11 -0.38
CA SER A 279 -5.13 11.31 -1.73
C SER A 279 -4.41 12.39 -2.55
N VAL A 280 -3.78 13.38 -1.91
CA VAL A 280 -3.19 14.52 -2.64
C VAL A 280 -1.67 14.56 -2.60
N LEU A 281 -1.03 13.94 -1.60
CA LEU A 281 0.42 13.88 -1.53
C LEU A 281 0.96 12.68 -2.35
N PRO A 282 2.12 12.83 -3.00
CA PRO A 282 2.72 11.75 -3.77
C PRO A 282 3.12 10.57 -2.87
N HIS A 283 3.10 9.35 -3.41
CA HIS A 283 3.59 8.18 -2.67
C HIS A 283 5.06 8.31 -2.30
N LEU A 284 5.41 7.81 -1.11
CA LEU A 284 6.81 7.65 -0.74
C LEU A 284 7.44 6.60 -1.67
N PRO A 285 8.61 6.86 -2.30
CA PRO A 285 9.21 5.91 -3.23
C PRO A 285 9.38 4.51 -2.63
N GLY A 286 9.03 3.49 -3.40
CA GLY A 286 9.05 2.08 -2.96
C GLY A 286 7.95 1.68 -1.97
N HIS A 287 7.04 2.59 -1.61
CA HIS A 287 5.93 2.32 -0.69
C HIS A 287 4.58 2.49 -1.39
N THR A 288 3.57 1.78 -0.89
CA THR A 288 2.20 1.80 -1.40
C THR A 288 1.22 2.50 -0.46
N ASN A 289 1.54 2.54 0.84
CA ASN A 289 0.63 3.00 1.89
C ASN A 289 1.16 4.21 2.67
N ASP A 290 2.29 4.79 2.26
CA ASP A 290 2.83 6.02 2.84
C ASP A 290 3.04 7.08 1.74
N VAL A 291 3.17 8.34 2.15
CA VAL A 291 3.33 9.48 1.28
C VAL A 291 4.64 10.21 1.55
N MET A 292 5.16 10.83 0.51
CA MET A 292 6.30 11.72 0.58
C MET A 292 5.84 13.09 1.10
N VAL A 293 6.42 13.48 2.24
CA VAL A 293 6.23 14.81 2.83
C VAL A 293 7.40 15.70 2.40
N ASN A 294 7.13 16.86 1.80
CA ASN A 294 8.19 17.81 1.48
C ASN A 294 8.78 18.40 2.78
N MET A 295 10.09 18.26 2.98
CA MET A 295 10.79 18.71 4.18
C MET A 295 11.53 20.05 4.01
N GLU A 296 11.46 20.68 2.84
CA GLU A 296 12.22 21.88 2.49
C GLU A 296 12.00 23.06 3.44
N GLU A 297 10.78 23.24 3.97
CA GLU A 297 10.44 24.28 4.95
C GLU A 297 11.38 24.24 6.18
N LEU A 298 11.83 23.04 6.58
CA LEU A 298 12.75 22.82 7.69
C LEU A 298 14.23 22.98 7.32
N THR A 299 14.55 23.30 6.07
CA THR A 299 15.93 23.45 5.58
C THR A 299 16.24 24.91 5.26
N ALA A 300 17.53 25.28 5.26
CA ALA A 300 17.96 26.61 4.83
C ALA A 300 17.94 26.80 3.29
N LEU A 301 17.52 25.78 2.53
CA LEU A 301 17.46 25.84 1.08
C LEU A 301 16.35 26.79 0.63
N LYS A 302 16.61 27.52 -0.45
CA LYS A 302 15.60 28.36 -1.09
C LYS A 302 14.81 27.52 -2.07
N ASP A 303 13.50 27.70 -2.10
CA ASP A 303 12.62 27.10 -3.10
C ASP A 303 13.04 27.58 -4.49
N CYS A 304 13.68 26.69 -5.24
CA CYS A 304 14.20 26.95 -6.59
C CYS A 304 13.54 26.03 -7.64
N GLY A 305 12.54 25.22 -7.27
CA GLY A 305 11.87 24.28 -8.19
C GLY A 305 12.71 23.08 -8.67
N GLU A 306 14.00 22.99 -8.30
CA GLU A 306 14.95 21.95 -8.75
C GLU A 306 15.53 21.11 -7.58
N LEU A 307 14.85 21.06 -6.44
CA LEU A 307 15.35 20.40 -5.23
C LEU A 307 15.03 18.89 -5.15
N ASN A 308 14.40 18.32 -6.20
CA ASN A 308 14.07 16.90 -6.28
C ASN A 308 15.33 16.04 -6.07
N GLY A 309 15.37 15.29 -4.97
CA GLY A 309 16.49 14.42 -4.61
C GLY A 309 17.63 15.09 -3.83
N ILE A 310 17.54 16.40 -3.54
CA ILE A 310 18.51 17.10 -2.66
C ILE A 310 18.10 16.98 -1.20
N VAL A 311 16.81 17.15 -0.90
CA VAL A 311 16.25 16.97 0.44
C VAL A 311 15.57 15.61 0.50
N ALA A 312 15.95 14.80 1.50
CA ALA A 312 15.27 13.54 1.75
C ALA A 312 13.80 13.79 2.14
N PRO A 313 12.84 13.07 1.55
CA PRO A 313 11.44 13.23 1.90
C PRO A 313 11.14 12.75 3.32
N GLY A 314 10.14 13.38 3.94
CA GLY A 314 9.50 12.86 5.15
C GLY A 314 8.41 11.84 4.82
N CYS A 315 7.78 11.29 5.86
CA CYS A 315 6.83 10.19 5.80
C CYS A 315 5.83 10.25 6.99
N LEU A 316 4.73 9.52 6.89
CA LEU A 316 3.71 9.45 7.95
C LEU A 316 4.02 8.40 9.01
N ALA A 317 4.74 7.33 8.66
CA ALA A 317 5.09 6.30 9.62
C ALA A 317 6.06 6.83 10.69
N GLN A 318 5.68 6.74 11.97
CA GLN A 318 6.49 7.22 13.09
C GLN A 318 6.63 6.16 14.21
N PRO A 319 7.08 4.92 13.90
CA PRO A 319 7.05 3.80 14.85
C PRO A 319 8.00 3.99 16.04
N ASN A 320 9.04 4.81 15.91
CA ASN A 320 10.03 5.05 16.96
C ASN A 320 9.73 6.29 17.81
N ASN A 321 8.67 7.05 17.49
CA ASN A 321 8.28 8.25 18.23
C ASN A 321 6.86 8.11 18.82
N PRO A 322 6.73 7.75 20.10
CA PRO A 322 5.43 7.50 20.72
C PRO A 322 4.46 8.70 20.67
N ALA A 323 4.98 9.93 20.74
CA ALA A 323 4.15 11.13 20.71
C ALA A 323 3.59 11.40 19.31
N ALA A 324 4.40 11.18 18.26
CA ALA A 324 3.97 11.30 16.88
C ALA A 324 3.05 10.14 16.47
N GLN A 325 3.34 8.91 16.93
CA GLN A 325 2.46 7.76 16.73
C GLN A 325 1.08 7.99 17.36
N ALA A 326 1.03 8.50 18.60
CA ALA A 326 -0.25 8.83 19.24
C ALA A 326 -1.04 9.90 18.48
N LEU A 327 -0.35 10.92 17.93
CA LEU A 327 -0.99 11.92 17.08
C LEU A 327 -1.53 11.30 15.79
N TRP A 328 -0.74 10.46 15.12
CA TRP A 328 -1.14 9.73 13.91
C TRP A 328 -2.40 8.87 14.15
N GLU A 329 -2.40 8.06 15.21
CA GLU A 329 -3.54 7.23 15.61
C GLU A 329 -4.79 8.08 15.92
N CYS A 330 -4.60 9.26 16.50
CA CYS A 330 -5.67 10.19 16.79
C CYS A 330 -6.30 10.76 15.50
N ILE A 331 -5.48 11.27 14.58
CA ILE A 331 -5.97 11.90 13.35
C ILE A 331 -6.57 10.90 12.35
N LEU A 332 -6.20 9.61 12.43
CA LEU A 332 -6.74 8.54 11.59
C LEU A 332 -8.27 8.40 11.66
N THR A 333 -8.91 8.83 12.75
CA THR A 333 -10.36 8.70 12.94
C THR A 333 -11.09 10.04 13.06
N MET A 334 -10.35 11.14 13.15
CA MET A 334 -10.91 12.47 13.38
C MET A 334 -11.37 13.14 12.09
N LYS A 335 -12.36 14.03 12.24
CA LYS A 335 -12.72 14.94 11.16
C LYS A 335 -11.60 15.93 10.89
N GLN A 336 -11.50 16.40 9.65
CA GLN A 336 -10.41 17.29 9.21
C GLN A 336 -10.20 18.49 10.15
N LYS A 337 -11.28 19.20 10.52
CA LYS A 337 -11.17 20.39 11.38
C LYS A 337 -10.63 20.08 12.78
N GLU A 338 -11.05 18.97 13.36
CA GLU A 338 -10.63 18.52 14.70
C GLU A 338 -9.19 18.03 14.66
N ALA A 339 -8.83 17.21 13.67
CA ALA A 339 -7.48 16.72 13.46
C ALA A 339 -6.47 17.86 13.28
N VAL A 340 -6.81 18.90 12.51
CA VAL A 340 -5.92 20.07 12.33
C VAL A 340 -5.72 20.85 13.64
N LEU A 341 -6.75 20.95 14.48
CA LEU A 341 -6.62 21.55 15.82
C LEU A 341 -5.69 20.71 16.71
N GLU A 342 -5.78 19.39 16.61
CA GLU A 342 -4.97 18.46 17.37
C GLU A 342 -3.49 18.52 16.97
N VAL A 343 -3.20 18.57 15.67
CA VAL A 343 -1.84 18.80 15.14
C VAL A 343 -1.27 20.11 15.69
N ARG A 344 -2.07 21.20 15.65
CA ARG A 344 -1.66 22.48 16.23
C ARG A 344 -1.37 22.37 17.72
N ARG A 345 -2.22 21.67 18.49
CA ARG A 345 -2.04 21.48 19.94
C ARG A 345 -0.69 20.82 20.23
N HIS A 346 -0.37 19.75 19.51
CA HIS A 346 0.91 19.05 19.65
C HIS A 346 2.13 19.93 19.29
N LEU A 347 2.05 20.72 18.22
CA LEU A 347 3.13 21.66 17.85
C LEU A 347 3.39 22.70 18.95
N VAL A 348 2.32 23.25 19.52
CA VAL A 348 2.42 24.21 20.63
C VAL A 348 3.06 23.56 21.86
N GLU A 349 2.66 22.35 22.21
CA GLU A 349 3.21 21.63 23.35
C GLU A 349 4.69 21.29 23.16
N ALA A 350 5.08 20.87 21.96
CA ALA A 350 6.47 20.64 21.60
C ALA A 350 7.29 21.94 21.71
N ALA A 351 6.80 23.04 21.16
CA ALA A 351 7.49 24.34 21.23
C ALA A 351 7.66 24.82 22.68
N SER A 352 6.63 24.63 23.51
CA SER A 352 6.67 24.95 24.95
C SER A 352 7.71 24.11 25.70
N ARG A 353 7.79 22.80 25.43
CA ARG A 353 8.78 21.89 26.03
C ARG A 353 10.22 22.29 25.67
N GLU A 354 10.42 22.71 24.44
CA GLU A 354 11.72 23.19 23.92
C GLU A 354 12.01 24.65 24.28
N LYS A 355 11.12 25.32 25.03
CA LYS A 355 11.21 26.74 25.44
C LYS A 355 11.32 27.71 24.25
N ILE A 356 10.72 27.35 23.12
CA ILE A 356 10.71 28.16 21.90
C ILE A 356 9.56 29.18 22.02
N PRO A 357 9.81 30.49 21.79
CA PRO A 357 8.78 31.51 21.92
C PRO A 357 7.71 31.37 20.84
N ILE A 358 6.51 30.96 21.24
CA ILE A 358 5.37 30.78 20.34
C ILE A 358 4.29 31.85 20.55
N LYS A 359 3.90 32.52 19.46
CA LYS A 359 2.79 33.47 19.47
C LYS A 359 1.49 32.75 19.16
N MET A 360 0.62 32.65 20.17
CA MET A 360 -0.68 32.01 20.04
C MET A 360 -1.67 32.95 19.35
N SER A 361 -2.27 32.52 18.24
CA SER A 361 -3.42 33.22 17.64
C SER A 361 -4.73 32.50 17.95
N MET A 362 -5.75 33.25 18.33
CA MET A 362 -7.10 32.72 18.54
C MET A 362 -7.83 32.70 17.18
N GLY A 363 -8.41 31.55 16.80
CA GLY A 363 -9.18 31.45 15.54
C GLY A 363 -8.99 30.13 14.79
N ARG A 364 -9.52 30.09 13.56
CA ARG A 364 -9.38 28.95 12.63
C ARG A 364 -7.91 28.69 12.34
N VAL A 365 -7.50 27.42 12.41
CA VAL A 365 -6.14 27.01 12.05
C VAL A 365 -6.01 26.96 10.54
N THR A 366 -5.02 27.67 10.01
CA THR A 366 -4.69 27.71 8.59
C THR A 366 -3.37 26.96 8.33
N PRO A 367 -3.12 26.47 7.11
CA PRO A 367 -1.84 25.82 6.81
C PRO A 367 -0.64 26.77 6.92
N GLU A 368 -0.81 28.09 6.70
CA GLU A 368 0.24 29.09 6.93
C GLU A 368 0.61 29.17 8.42
N GLN A 369 -0.39 29.06 9.29
CA GLN A 369 -0.16 29.03 10.73
C GLN A 369 0.64 27.78 11.14
N LEU A 370 0.29 26.61 10.61
CA LEU A 370 1.04 25.38 10.88
C LEU A 370 2.50 25.50 10.43
N ASN A 371 2.74 25.99 9.22
CA ASN A 371 4.10 26.21 8.71
C ASN A 371 4.88 27.22 9.57
N THR A 372 4.22 28.28 10.03
CA THR A 372 4.85 29.25 10.95
C THR A 372 5.33 28.57 12.23
N TYR A 373 4.55 27.65 12.80
CA TYR A 373 4.92 26.92 14.02
C TYR A 373 6.01 25.88 13.77
N VAL A 374 5.94 25.15 12.65
CA VAL A 374 6.98 24.21 12.23
C VAL A 374 8.33 24.92 12.05
N ASN A 375 8.33 26.10 11.41
CA ASN A 375 9.54 26.88 11.15
C ASN A 375 10.22 27.41 12.43
N LEU A 376 9.54 27.40 13.59
CA LEU A 376 10.16 27.74 14.87
C LEU A 376 11.23 26.72 15.29
N PHE A 377 11.19 25.50 14.77
CA PHE A 377 12.13 24.43 15.11
C PHE A 377 13.38 24.44 14.22
N LYS A 378 13.33 25.11 13.07
CA LYS A 378 14.34 25.08 11.99
C LYS A 378 15.79 25.30 12.45
N GLU A 379 16.02 26.26 13.34
CA GLU A 379 17.36 26.63 13.81
C GLU A 379 17.83 25.79 15.02
N ASN A 380 16.95 24.95 15.58
CA ASN A 380 17.25 24.13 16.75
C ASN A 380 17.33 22.65 16.36
N GLY A 381 18.53 22.19 15.98
CA GLY A 381 18.78 20.82 15.55
C GLY A 381 18.32 19.75 16.55
N GLN A 382 18.51 19.99 17.86
CA GLN A 382 18.06 19.04 18.89
C GLN A 382 16.53 18.94 18.94
N ALA A 383 15.84 20.07 18.82
CA ALA A 383 14.38 20.08 18.79
C ALA A 383 13.83 19.46 17.50
N LEU A 384 14.51 19.64 16.36
CA LEU A 384 14.18 18.93 15.11
C LEU A 384 14.28 17.42 15.29
N GLU A 385 15.38 16.92 15.85
CA GLU A 385 15.58 15.49 16.07
C GLU A 385 14.52 14.91 17.03
N ASN A 386 14.29 15.58 18.16
CA ASN A 386 13.34 15.14 19.18
C ASN A 386 11.88 15.09 18.68
N HIS A 387 11.49 16.01 17.80
CA HIS A 387 10.11 16.19 17.34
C HIS A 387 9.92 15.91 15.84
N CYS A 388 10.89 15.27 15.18
CA CYS A 388 10.89 15.10 13.72
C CYS A 388 9.59 14.48 13.20
N GLY A 389 9.09 13.42 13.85
CA GLY A 389 7.86 12.76 13.44
C GLY A 389 6.60 13.64 13.55
N LEU A 390 6.53 14.47 14.59
CA LEU A 390 5.45 15.45 14.74
C LEU A 390 5.52 16.51 13.62
N LEU A 391 6.72 16.99 13.32
CA LEU A 391 6.93 18.00 12.29
C LEU A 391 6.58 17.46 10.90
N GLN A 392 6.90 16.19 10.61
CA GLN A 392 6.49 15.52 9.37
C GLN A 392 4.96 15.44 9.23
N ILE A 393 4.24 15.02 10.27
CA ILE A 393 2.76 14.99 10.26
C ILE A 393 2.17 16.41 10.07
N ALA A 394 2.77 17.41 10.73
CA ALA A 394 2.35 18.80 10.61
C ALA A 394 2.58 19.37 9.20
N LEU A 395 3.73 19.07 8.59
CA LEU A 395 4.04 19.46 7.22
C LEU A 395 3.11 18.77 6.22
N ALA A 396 2.87 17.47 6.38
CA ALA A 396 1.93 16.72 5.56
C ALA A 396 0.53 17.34 5.62
N THR A 397 0.08 17.70 6.83
CA THR A 397 -1.19 18.41 7.06
C THR A 397 -1.21 19.75 6.33
N ALA A 398 -0.17 20.57 6.49
CA ALA A 398 -0.13 21.90 5.88
C ALA A 398 -0.06 21.83 4.34
N GLN A 399 0.69 20.88 3.79
CA GLN A 399 0.82 20.64 2.34
C GLN A 399 -0.51 20.16 1.74
N ALA A 400 -1.15 19.18 2.37
CA ALA A 400 -2.44 18.68 1.90
C ALA A 400 -3.51 19.78 1.87
N LEU A 401 -3.58 20.60 2.92
CA LEU A 401 -4.54 21.73 2.99
C LEU A 401 -4.26 22.84 1.97
N LYS A 402 -3.01 23.01 1.53
CA LYS A 402 -2.61 23.98 0.50
C LYS A 402 -2.74 23.43 -0.92
N HIS A 403 -2.89 22.11 -1.06
CA HIS A 403 -2.83 21.47 -2.37
C HIS A 403 -3.99 21.93 -3.27
N PRO A 404 -3.73 22.30 -4.54
CA PRO A 404 -4.78 22.74 -5.46
C PRO A 404 -5.91 21.72 -5.64
N GLN A 405 -5.62 20.41 -5.53
CA GLN A 405 -6.68 19.39 -5.62
C GLN A 405 -7.72 19.47 -4.50
N CYS A 406 -7.44 20.13 -3.36
CA CYS A 406 -8.45 20.33 -2.34
C CYS A 406 -9.64 21.17 -2.83
N SER A 407 -9.44 22.13 -3.74
CA SER A 407 -10.56 22.87 -4.35
C SER A 407 -11.33 22.00 -5.35
N LYS A 408 -10.63 21.12 -6.09
CA LYS A 408 -11.28 20.13 -6.96
C LYS A 408 -12.14 19.15 -6.17
N TRP A 409 -11.70 18.77 -4.97
CA TRP A 409 -12.46 17.89 -4.07
C TRP A 409 -13.88 18.39 -3.81
N ASP A 410 -14.04 19.70 -3.57
CA ASP A 410 -15.36 20.30 -3.37
C ASP A 410 -16.23 20.22 -4.65
N ASN A 411 -15.61 20.33 -5.82
CA ASN A 411 -16.30 20.17 -7.11
C ASN A 411 -16.73 18.71 -7.35
N PHE A 412 -15.85 17.74 -7.06
CA PHE A 412 -16.19 16.32 -7.09
C PHE A 412 -17.38 16.03 -6.17
N LEU A 413 -17.30 16.47 -4.91
CA LEU A 413 -18.36 16.26 -3.93
C LEU A 413 -19.69 16.89 -4.36
N ALA A 414 -19.66 18.07 -4.98
CA ALA A 414 -20.85 18.71 -5.53
C ALA A 414 -21.46 17.90 -6.68
N PHE A 415 -20.63 17.39 -7.60
CA PHE A 415 -21.08 16.53 -8.69
C PHE A 415 -21.62 15.19 -8.18
N GLU A 416 -20.94 14.53 -7.26
CA GLU A 416 -21.38 13.27 -6.66
C GLU A 416 -22.74 13.41 -5.94
N ARG A 417 -22.96 14.53 -5.23
CA ARG A 417 -24.28 14.85 -4.64
C ARG A 417 -25.37 15.01 -5.70
N LEU A 418 -25.05 15.63 -6.84
CA LEU A 418 -25.96 15.76 -7.97
C LEU A 418 -26.28 14.40 -8.60
N VAL A 419 -25.27 13.52 -8.73
CA VAL A 419 -25.45 12.13 -9.19
C VAL A 419 -26.42 11.42 -8.24
N LEU A 420 -26.18 11.45 -6.92
CA LEU A 420 -27.06 10.80 -5.94
C LEU A 420 -28.52 11.31 -6.00
N GLN A 421 -28.72 12.61 -6.25
CA GLN A 421 -30.07 13.19 -6.43
C GLN A 421 -30.75 12.72 -7.73
N THR A 422 -29.98 12.57 -8.81
CA THR A 422 -30.50 12.19 -10.14
C THR A 422 -30.69 10.67 -10.27
N THR A 423 -29.80 9.87 -9.69
CA THR A 423 -29.88 8.40 -9.70
C THR A 423 -31.08 7.87 -8.94
N GLY A 424 -31.58 8.60 -7.92
CA GLY A 424 -32.87 8.32 -7.28
C GLY A 424 -34.07 8.27 -8.26
N LYS A 425 -33.92 8.85 -9.46
CA LYS A 425 -34.90 8.83 -10.56
C LYS A 425 -34.58 7.82 -11.68
N ARG A 426 -33.44 7.10 -11.60
CA ARG A 426 -32.94 6.14 -12.61
C ARG A 426 -32.65 6.72 -13.99
N GLU A 427 -32.28 8.00 -14.09
CA GLU A 427 -31.97 8.67 -15.36
C GLU A 427 -30.46 8.74 -15.61
N LEU A 428 -29.81 7.58 -15.86
CA LEU A 428 -28.37 7.54 -16.17
C LEU A 428 -27.97 8.39 -17.39
N PRO A 429 -28.75 8.45 -18.50
CA PRO A 429 -28.44 9.34 -19.62
C PRO A 429 -28.37 10.82 -19.21
N ALA A 430 -29.21 11.27 -18.28
CA ALA A 430 -29.19 12.65 -17.79
C ALA A 430 -27.88 12.98 -17.06
N VAL A 431 -27.38 12.05 -16.24
CA VAL A 431 -26.09 12.20 -15.54
C VAL A 431 -24.93 12.24 -16.55
N LEU A 432 -24.93 11.35 -17.53
CA LEU A 432 -23.88 11.33 -18.55
C LEU A 432 -23.90 12.58 -19.44
N ASN A 433 -25.08 13.12 -19.76
CA ASN A 433 -25.22 14.40 -20.47
C ASN A 433 -24.71 15.60 -19.65
N GLN A 434 -24.75 15.52 -18.32
CA GLN A 434 -24.15 16.53 -17.43
C GLN A 434 -22.62 16.37 -17.36
N LEU A 435 -22.11 15.14 -17.42
CA LEU A 435 -20.67 14.86 -17.45
C LEU A 435 -20.03 15.27 -18.78
N TYR A 436 -20.74 15.08 -19.90
CA TYR A 436 -20.27 15.39 -21.26
C TYR A 436 -19.58 16.77 -21.39
N PRO A 437 -20.17 17.91 -20.99
CA PRO A 437 -19.54 19.22 -21.11
C PRO A 437 -18.34 19.43 -20.16
N MET A 438 -18.13 18.55 -19.18
CA MET A 438 -16.99 18.61 -18.26
C MET A 438 -15.73 17.99 -18.88
N ILE A 439 -15.88 17.19 -19.94
CA ILE A 439 -14.76 16.56 -20.66
C ILE A 439 -14.21 17.55 -21.69
N LYS A 440 -13.03 18.10 -21.40
CA LYS A 440 -12.37 19.11 -22.24
C LYS A 440 -11.05 18.58 -22.81
N SER A 441 -10.64 19.08 -23.97
CA SER A 441 -9.31 18.81 -24.53
C SER A 441 -8.23 19.48 -23.66
N HIS A 442 -7.01 18.93 -23.65
CA HIS A 442 -5.88 19.48 -22.89
C HIS A 442 -5.69 21.00 -23.09
N LYS A 443 -5.84 21.49 -24.32
CA LYS A 443 -5.65 22.91 -24.66
C LYS A 443 -6.74 23.85 -24.12
N GLU A 444 -7.89 23.30 -23.76
CA GLU A 444 -9.07 24.05 -23.30
C GLU A 444 -9.25 23.94 -21.77
N ARG A 445 -8.44 23.12 -21.11
CA ARG A 445 -8.49 22.91 -19.66
C ARG A 445 -7.75 24.01 -18.90
N THR A 446 -8.37 24.43 -17.81
CA THR A 446 -7.75 25.22 -16.74
C THR A 446 -7.37 24.32 -15.58
N ASP A 447 -6.60 24.85 -14.62
CA ASP A 447 -6.18 24.08 -13.44
C ASP A 447 -7.35 23.54 -12.60
N ASN A 448 -8.53 24.14 -12.69
CA ASN A 448 -9.74 23.70 -11.97
C ASN A 448 -10.56 22.66 -12.73
N ASP A 449 -10.27 22.43 -14.00
CA ASP A 449 -10.98 21.44 -14.81
C ASP A 449 -10.52 20.01 -14.50
N TYR A 450 -11.38 19.04 -14.83
CA TYR A 450 -11.11 17.62 -14.63
C TYR A 450 -10.12 17.11 -15.67
N THR A 451 -9.18 16.29 -15.20
CA THR A 451 -8.32 15.48 -16.06
C THR A 451 -9.08 14.26 -16.61
N PRO A 452 -8.58 13.61 -17.67
CA PRO A 452 -9.18 12.36 -18.14
C PRO A 452 -9.26 11.28 -17.04
N GLU A 453 -8.28 11.22 -16.15
CA GLU A 453 -8.30 10.34 -14.97
C GLU A 453 -9.44 10.69 -14.01
N ASP A 454 -9.60 11.97 -13.69
CA ASP A 454 -10.69 12.45 -12.84
C ASP A 454 -12.05 12.04 -13.42
N ILE A 455 -12.20 12.14 -14.75
CA ILE A 455 -13.40 11.70 -15.46
C ILE A 455 -13.60 10.18 -15.37
N ILE A 456 -12.53 9.39 -15.49
CA ILE A 456 -12.60 7.93 -15.31
C ILE A 456 -13.06 7.58 -13.88
N VAL A 457 -12.50 8.23 -12.87
CA VAL A 457 -12.89 8.06 -11.45
C VAL A 457 -14.37 8.41 -11.26
N LEU A 458 -14.83 9.53 -11.82
CA LEU A 458 -16.25 9.92 -11.80
C LEU A 458 -17.16 8.92 -12.52
N LEU A 459 -16.74 8.38 -13.66
CA LEU A 459 -17.49 7.35 -14.37
C LEU A 459 -17.62 6.09 -13.50
N VAL A 460 -16.53 5.63 -12.87
CA VAL A 460 -16.58 4.51 -11.93
C VAL A 460 -17.57 4.82 -10.80
N TYR A 461 -17.55 6.02 -10.23
CA TYR A 461 -18.51 6.43 -9.19
C TYR A 461 -19.96 6.38 -9.70
N VAL A 462 -20.24 7.00 -10.86
CA VAL A 462 -21.58 7.09 -11.47
C VAL A 462 -22.16 5.71 -11.72
N TYR A 463 -21.42 4.81 -12.37
CA TYR A 463 -21.90 3.46 -12.66
C TYR A 463 -22.04 2.62 -11.40
N SER A 464 -21.16 2.80 -10.42
CA SER A 464 -21.20 2.03 -9.16
C SER A 464 -22.37 2.43 -8.26
N VAL A 465 -22.70 3.73 -8.18
CA VAL A 465 -23.88 4.22 -7.44
C VAL A 465 -25.18 3.85 -8.17
N SER A 466 -25.16 3.84 -9.51
CA SER A 466 -26.36 3.55 -10.31
C SER A 466 -26.80 2.10 -10.26
N GLY A 467 -25.89 1.16 -9.96
CA GLY A 467 -26.20 -0.25 -9.83
C GLY A 467 -26.74 -0.87 -11.12
N GLU A 468 -27.82 -1.65 -11.03
CA GLU A 468 -28.47 -2.24 -12.20
C GLU A 468 -29.36 -1.23 -12.92
N PHE A 469 -29.08 -0.97 -14.20
CA PHE A 469 -29.85 -0.08 -15.07
C PHE A 469 -30.31 -0.81 -16.34
N GLN A 470 -31.41 -0.32 -16.93
CA GLN A 470 -31.87 -0.82 -18.22
C GLN A 470 -31.08 -0.16 -19.35
N VAL A 471 -30.51 -0.98 -20.22
CA VAL A 471 -29.90 -0.50 -21.46
C VAL A 471 -31.01 -0.14 -22.45
N ASN A 472 -31.04 1.11 -22.88
CA ASN A 472 -31.94 1.62 -23.91
C ASN A 472 -31.14 2.39 -24.97
N ASN A 473 -31.75 2.64 -26.13
CA ASN A 473 -31.07 3.32 -27.24
C ASN A 473 -30.53 4.70 -26.85
N GLU A 474 -31.22 5.43 -25.96
CA GLU A 474 -30.78 6.73 -25.49
C GLU A 474 -29.47 6.63 -24.69
N LEU A 475 -29.39 5.68 -23.75
CA LEU A 475 -28.19 5.42 -22.98
C LEU A 475 -27.03 4.99 -23.88
N GLU A 476 -27.26 4.08 -24.83
CA GLU A 476 -26.22 3.66 -25.77
C GLU A 476 -25.66 4.82 -26.59
N MET A 477 -26.53 5.73 -27.06
CA MET A 477 -26.12 6.92 -27.79
C MET A 477 -25.32 7.88 -26.90
N THR A 478 -25.80 8.16 -25.69
CA THR A 478 -25.10 9.06 -24.76
C THR A 478 -23.75 8.48 -24.32
N GLU A 479 -23.68 7.18 -24.03
CA GLU A 479 -22.43 6.50 -23.74
C GLU A 479 -21.44 6.59 -24.90
N ALA A 480 -21.88 6.38 -26.14
CA ALA A 480 -21.02 6.48 -27.31
C ALA A 480 -20.45 7.90 -27.48
N GLN A 481 -21.25 8.93 -27.18
CA GLN A 481 -20.78 10.32 -27.20
C GLN A 481 -19.74 10.60 -26.13
N VAL A 482 -20.00 10.21 -24.88
CA VAL A 482 -19.05 10.37 -23.77
C VAL A 482 -17.76 9.61 -24.05
N LYS A 483 -17.84 8.36 -24.51
CA LYS A 483 -16.67 7.54 -24.89
C LYS A 483 -15.85 8.24 -25.98
N LYS A 484 -16.49 8.75 -27.03
CA LYS A 484 -15.80 9.45 -28.12
C LYS A 484 -15.03 10.67 -27.63
N VAL A 485 -15.65 11.52 -26.81
CA VAL A 485 -15.00 12.75 -26.31
C VAL A 485 -13.90 12.42 -25.30
N LEU A 486 -14.10 11.42 -24.43
CA LEU A 486 -13.06 10.95 -23.51
C LEU A 486 -11.84 10.41 -24.26
N ILE A 487 -12.04 9.59 -25.29
CA ILE A 487 -10.95 9.08 -26.13
C ILE A 487 -10.21 10.24 -26.80
N GLN A 488 -10.92 11.23 -27.35
CA GLN A 488 -10.27 12.39 -27.95
C GLN A 488 -9.44 13.18 -26.92
N SER A 489 -10.00 13.42 -25.73
CA SER A 489 -9.30 14.11 -24.64
C SER A 489 -8.02 13.36 -24.23
N LEU A 490 -8.09 12.02 -24.11
CA LEU A 490 -6.92 11.17 -23.87
C LEU A 490 -5.87 11.25 -24.98
N CYS A 491 -6.30 11.22 -26.25
CA CYS A 491 -5.39 11.34 -27.40
C CYS A 491 -4.73 12.72 -27.52
N ASP A 492 -5.36 13.77 -26.97
CA ASP A 492 -4.85 15.13 -26.97
C ASP A 492 -3.85 15.38 -25.83
N GLU A 493 -3.70 14.46 -24.87
CA GLU A 493 -2.72 14.60 -23.78
C GLU A 493 -1.28 14.55 -24.31
N PRO A 494 -0.40 15.47 -23.88
CA PRO A 494 1.00 15.45 -24.27
C PRO A 494 1.72 14.22 -23.71
N GLU A 495 1.33 13.79 -22.51
CA GLU A 495 1.83 12.59 -21.84
C GLU A 495 0.68 11.97 -21.04
N LEU A 496 0.43 10.68 -21.24
CA LEU A 496 -0.52 9.93 -20.43
C LEU A 496 0.10 9.63 -19.07
N SER A 497 -0.69 9.68 -18.01
CA SER A 497 -0.21 9.26 -16.70
C SER A 497 0.04 7.76 -16.61
N SER A 498 0.85 7.34 -15.63
CA SER A 498 1.16 5.93 -15.39
C SER A 498 -0.09 5.03 -15.24
N PRO A 499 -1.15 5.41 -14.50
CA PRO A 499 -2.38 4.61 -14.44
C PRO A 499 -3.02 4.40 -15.81
N VAL A 500 -3.12 5.45 -16.62
CA VAL A 500 -3.75 5.40 -17.95
C VAL A 500 -2.89 4.61 -18.92
N GLN A 501 -1.57 4.81 -18.92
CA GLN A 501 -0.63 4.01 -19.70
C GLN A 501 -0.82 2.52 -19.42
N ARG A 502 -0.82 2.13 -18.13
CA ARG A 502 -1.07 0.75 -17.71
C ARG A 502 -2.38 0.22 -18.26
N MET A 503 -3.49 0.98 -18.15
CA MET A 503 -4.78 0.57 -18.71
C MET A 503 -4.72 0.32 -20.23
N THR A 504 -3.99 1.16 -20.97
CA THR A 504 -3.85 1.00 -22.43
C THR A 504 -2.91 -0.13 -22.83
N GLU A 505 -1.88 -0.42 -22.04
CA GLU A 505 -0.95 -1.54 -22.26
C GLU A 505 -1.63 -2.89 -22.01
N THR A 506 -2.47 -3.03 -20.98
CA THR A 506 -3.25 -4.27 -20.75
C THR A 506 -4.27 -4.55 -21.85
N CYS A 507 -4.66 -3.55 -22.64
CA CYS A 507 -5.52 -3.75 -23.81
C CYS A 507 -4.76 -4.25 -25.05
N ILE A 508 -3.43 -4.14 -25.09
CA ILE A 508 -2.59 -4.51 -26.24
C ILE A 508 -1.78 -5.79 -25.97
N GLY A 509 -1.65 -6.22 -24.72
CA GLY A 509 -1.00 -7.48 -24.34
C GLY A 509 -1.96 -8.67 -24.21
N ILE A 510 -2.23 -9.35 -25.33
CA ILE A 510 -2.54 -10.80 -25.36
C ILE A 510 -1.32 -11.52 -25.93
#